data_AF-A0A9D7QU07-F1
#
_entry.id   AF-A0A9D7QU07-F1
#
_cell.length_a   1.000
_cell.length_b   1.000
_cell.length_c   1.000
_cell.angle_alpha   90.00
_cell.angle_beta   90.00
_cell.angle_gamma   90.00
#
_symmetry.space_group_name_H-M   'P 1'
#
loop_
_entity.id
_entity.type
_entity.pdbx_description
1 polymer ?
#
loop_
_entity_poly.entity_id
_entity_poly.type
_entity_poly.pdbx_seq_one_letter_code
_entity_poly.pdbx_strand_id
1 'polypeptide(L)'
;MDDGWPVGEALAMTISEIYERVMALDPRVAMDLKRLIRTHPSVPAFRNLLSNYFRFRGDLEKSYELNRETLELFPDHVFTRVNLVHEYIDKGQLEKIEDVLGHHLEISDMLPARKSFHISEVLAYSQAVIRYVILKKNFSLAENRIEAFYTLLEKFPDSQKNNICVLEDDLKFAKIRAGIPVADIPIPKLTNPLLLELYCNSMRINQGLIEKILLLPHKSILQDLEIILRNCLDNFYEYTQLQPDTRLNDHPFHALFLIAEIGNEDSLPILLEVLSWPEEVLHFWLNDF
;
A
#
# COMPACT_ATOMS: atom_id res chain seq x y z
N MET A 1 16.93 -13.40 -1.42
CA MET A 1 16.11 -13.18 -2.63
C MET A 1 17.06 -13.02 -3.80
N ASP A 2 16.92 -13.87 -4.81
CA ASP A 2 17.55 -13.69 -6.12
C ASP A 2 16.66 -12.73 -6.94
N ASP A 3 17.24 -11.70 -7.57
CA ASP A 3 16.52 -10.68 -8.35
C ASP A 3 16.15 -11.18 -9.76
N GLY A 4 16.20 -12.50 -9.97
CA GLY A 4 15.82 -13.14 -11.22
C GLY A 4 16.81 -12.93 -12.36
N TRP A 5 17.88 -12.16 -12.14
CA TRP A 5 18.98 -12.05 -13.08
C TRP A 5 20.00 -13.15 -12.80
N PRO A 6 20.47 -13.92 -13.80
CA PRO A 6 21.36 -15.04 -13.55
C PRO A 6 22.68 -14.54 -12.96
N VAL A 7 22.87 -14.78 -11.66
CA VAL A 7 24.10 -14.48 -10.91
C VAL A 7 24.61 -15.75 -10.21
N GLY A 8 25.92 -15.84 -10.02
CA GLY A 8 26.50 -16.95 -9.27
C GLY A 8 26.05 -16.96 -7.80
N GLU A 9 26.07 -18.12 -7.16
CA GLU A 9 25.62 -18.33 -5.76
C GLU A 9 26.21 -17.31 -4.77
N ALA A 10 27.51 -17.01 -4.88
CA ALA A 10 28.16 -16.01 -4.04
C ALA A 10 27.57 -14.60 -4.18
N LEU A 11 27.19 -14.21 -5.41
CA LEU A 11 26.53 -12.94 -5.66
C LEU A 11 25.08 -12.96 -5.17
N ALA A 12 24.36 -14.07 -5.31
CA ALA A 12 23.02 -14.22 -4.77
C ALA A 12 23.00 -14.08 -3.23
N MET A 13 23.97 -14.67 -2.53
CA MET A 13 24.15 -14.46 -1.08
C MET A 13 24.44 -13.00 -0.75
N THR A 14 25.32 -12.36 -1.51
CA THR A 14 25.67 -10.93 -1.35
C THR A 14 24.43 -10.03 -1.54
N ILE A 15 23.62 -10.29 -2.57
CA ILE A 15 22.36 -9.58 -2.84
C ILE A 15 21.41 -9.73 -1.65
N SER A 16 21.28 -10.95 -1.11
CA SER A 16 20.40 -11.20 0.03
C SER A 16 20.87 -10.47 1.30
N GLU A 17 22.16 -10.45 1.60
CA GLU A 17 22.71 -9.71 2.74
C GLU A 17 22.48 -8.20 2.60
N ILE A 18 22.78 -7.66 1.41
CA ILE A 18 22.61 -6.23 1.13
C ILE A 18 21.13 -5.83 1.19
N TYR A 19 20.22 -6.68 0.72
CA TYR A 19 18.78 -6.43 0.80
C TYR A 19 18.34 -6.21 2.25
N GLU A 20 18.74 -7.09 3.19
CA GLU A 20 18.39 -6.94 4.60
C GLU A 20 18.93 -5.61 5.17
N ARG A 21 20.13 -5.21 4.78
CA ARG A 21 20.73 -3.92 5.17
C ARG A 21 20.00 -2.71 4.57
N VAL A 22 19.48 -2.83 3.36
CA VAL A 22 18.62 -1.81 2.74
C VAL A 22 17.30 -1.68 3.50
N MET A 23 16.67 -2.81 3.86
CA MET A 23 15.43 -2.82 4.65
C MET A 23 15.64 -2.23 6.06
N ALA A 24 16.82 -2.46 6.65
CA ALA A 24 17.20 -1.87 7.93
C ALA A 24 17.65 -0.39 7.83
N LEU A 25 17.64 0.20 6.62
CA LEU A 25 18.11 1.56 6.36
C LEU A 25 19.55 1.83 6.87
N ASP A 26 20.44 0.83 6.79
CA ASP A 26 21.83 0.96 7.21
C ASP A 26 22.51 2.15 6.50
N PRO A 27 23.03 3.16 7.23
CA PRO A 27 23.62 4.35 6.62
C PRO A 27 24.85 4.05 5.75
N ARG A 28 25.48 2.88 5.92
CA ARG A 28 26.68 2.48 5.14
C ARG A 28 26.35 1.72 3.87
N VAL A 29 25.13 1.17 3.73
CA VAL A 29 24.78 0.28 2.62
C VAL A 29 24.90 0.97 1.26
N ALA A 30 24.61 2.28 1.20
CA ALA A 30 24.75 3.06 -0.03
C ALA A 30 26.21 3.11 -0.53
N MET A 31 27.20 3.16 0.37
CA MET A 31 28.61 3.17 -0.01
C MET A 31 29.05 1.79 -0.54
N ASP A 32 28.59 0.72 0.11
CA ASP A 32 28.85 -0.65 -0.33
C ASP A 32 28.22 -0.95 -1.69
N LEU A 33 26.96 -0.54 -1.89
CA LEU A 33 26.26 -0.65 -3.16
C LEU A 33 26.98 0.11 -4.28
N LYS A 34 27.45 1.34 -4.02
CA LYS A 34 28.27 2.08 -5.00
C LYS A 34 29.58 1.37 -5.34
N ARG A 35 30.20 0.67 -4.40
CA ARG A 35 31.39 -0.17 -4.68
C ARG A 35 31.02 -1.38 -5.53
N LEU A 36 29.95 -2.10 -5.17
CA LEU A 36 29.45 -3.28 -5.89
C LEU A 36 29.05 -2.93 -7.34
N ILE A 37 28.41 -1.79 -7.55
CA ILE A 37 28.07 -1.30 -8.90
C ILE A 37 29.33 -1.06 -9.75
N ARG A 38 30.44 -0.60 -9.15
CA ARG A 38 31.71 -0.40 -9.86
C ARG A 38 32.41 -1.72 -10.18
N THR A 39 32.38 -2.69 -9.26
CA THR A 39 33.07 -3.98 -9.43
C THR A 39 32.26 -5.01 -10.21
N HIS A 40 30.94 -4.87 -10.22
CA HIS A 40 30.00 -5.74 -10.93
C HIS A 40 28.99 -4.90 -11.75
N PRO A 41 29.46 -4.11 -12.73
CA PRO A 41 28.61 -3.16 -13.44
C PRO A 41 27.49 -3.83 -14.25
N SER A 42 27.61 -5.11 -14.60
CA SER A 42 26.63 -5.90 -15.35
C SER A 42 25.52 -6.51 -14.49
N VAL A 43 25.54 -6.31 -13.17
CA VAL A 43 24.53 -6.85 -12.24
C VAL A 43 23.53 -5.74 -11.91
N PRO A 44 22.32 -5.74 -12.50
CA PRO A 44 21.34 -4.67 -12.27
C PRO A 44 20.79 -4.65 -10.84
N ALA A 45 20.82 -5.80 -10.14
CA ALA A 45 20.43 -5.94 -8.73
C ALA A 45 20.94 -4.81 -7.82
N PHE A 46 22.23 -4.49 -7.94
CA PHE A 46 22.86 -3.52 -7.06
C PHE A 46 22.36 -2.09 -7.31
N ARG A 47 22.04 -1.74 -8.55
CA ARG A 47 21.43 -0.44 -8.87
C ARG A 47 19.99 -0.38 -8.37
N ASN A 48 19.23 -1.46 -8.56
CA ASN A 48 17.86 -1.58 -8.04
C ASN A 48 17.81 -1.45 -6.50
N LEU A 49 18.70 -2.15 -5.79
CA LEU A 49 18.82 -2.05 -4.33
C LEU A 49 19.21 -0.65 -3.86
N LEU A 50 20.12 0.02 -4.57
CA LEU A 50 20.50 1.41 -4.26
C LEU A 50 19.34 2.38 -4.49
N SER A 51 18.56 2.17 -5.55
CA SER A 51 17.36 2.94 -5.82
C SER A 51 16.30 2.75 -4.72
N ASN A 52 16.04 1.50 -4.32
CA ASN A 52 15.14 1.19 -3.21
C ASN A 52 15.60 1.82 -1.90
N TYR A 53 16.91 1.83 -1.63
CA TYR A 53 17.46 2.52 -0.46
C TYR A 53 17.14 4.02 -0.46
N PHE A 54 17.34 4.72 -1.60
CA PHE A 54 16.95 6.12 -1.72
C PHE A 54 15.44 6.31 -1.52
N ARG A 55 14.62 5.44 -2.12
CA ARG A 55 13.16 5.47 -1.95
C ARG A 55 12.73 5.33 -0.48
N PHE A 56 13.25 4.33 0.23
CA PHE A 56 12.92 4.09 1.64
C PHE A 56 13.42 5.20 2.57
N ARG A 57 14.44 5.97 2.16
CA ARG A 57 14.89 7.18 2.85
C ARG A 57 14.06 8.43 2.51
N GLY A 58 13.14 8.35 1.56
CA GLY A 58 12.35 9.48 1.06
C GLY A 58 13.05 10.31 -0.03
N ASP A 59 14.24 9.92 -0.47
CA ASP A 59 14.99 10.57 -1.55
C ASP A 59 14.45 10.14 -2.94
N LEU A 60 13.18 10.45 -3.22
CA LEU A 60 12.45 9.94 -4.40
C LEU A 60 13.11 10.33 -5.73
N GLU A 61 13.54 11.58 -5.91
CA GLU A 61 14.15 12.01 -7.17
C GLU A 61 15.46 11.25 -7.49
N LYS A 62 16.31 11.00 -6.49
CA LYS A 62 17.53 10.18 -6.68
C LYS A 62 17.18 8.74 -7.04
N SER A 63 16.12 8.19 -6.45
CA SER A 63 15.63 6.86 -6.80
C SER A 63 15.17 6.83 -8.26
N TYR A 64 14.39 7.81 -8.69
CA TYR A 64 13.89 7.90 -10.06
C TYR A 64 15.02 8.10 -11.09
N GLU A 65 15.96 9.00 -10.83
CA GLU A 65 17.14 9.20 -11.68
C GLU A 65 17.90 7.89 -11.88
N LEU A 66 18.23 7.20 -10.78
CA LEU A 66 18.95 5.93 -10.84
C LEU A 66 18.15 4.83 -11.54
N ASN A 67 16.82 4.77 -11.35
CA ASN A 67 15.97 3.81 -12.05
C ASN A 67 15.98 4.04 -13.57
N ARG A 68 15.90 5.30 -14.02
CA ARG A 68 15.95 5.63 -15.45
C ARG A 68 17.30 5.29 -16.06
N GLU A 69 18.40 5.65 -15.40
CA GLU A 69 19.76 5.25 -15.84
C GLU A 69 19.91 3.72 -15.93
N THR A 70 19.34 3.00 -14.95
CA THR A 70 19.41 1.53 -14.95
C THR A 70 18.55 0.92 -16.06
N LEU A 71 17.39 1.49 -16.36
CA LEU A 71 16.52 1.03 -17.44
C LEU A 71 17.19 1.23 -18.82
N GLU A 72 17.91 2.33 -19.02
CA GLU A 72 18.69 2.56 -20.25
C GLU A 72 19.79 1.50 -20.45
N LEU A 73 20.45 1.09 -19.36
CA LEU A 73 21.50 0.08 -19.40
C LEU A 73 20.96 -1.35 -19.49
N PHE A 74 19.79 -1.61 -18.89
CA PHE A 74 19.19 -2.94 -18.74
C PHE A 74 17.69 -2.90 -19.10
N PRO A 75 17.32 -2.69 -20.37
CA PRO A 75 15.93 -2.50 -20.79
C PRO A 75 15.02 -3.72 -20.55
N ASP A 76 15.61 -4.91 -20.38
CA ASP A 76 14.91 -6.16 -20.13
C ASP A 76 14.82 -6.54 -18.64
N HIS A 77 15.35 -5.70 -17.75
CA HIS A 77 15.33 -5.95 -16.32
C HIS A 77 13.98 -5.55 -15.71
N VAL A 78 13.17 -6.55 -15.32
CA VAL A 78 11.77 -6.38 -14.89
C VAL A 78 11.61 -5.34 -13.78
N PHE A 79 12.47 -5.37 -12.76
CA PHE A 79 12.35 -4.45 -11.61
C PHE A 79 12.51 -2.98 -12.01
N THR A 80 13.31 -2.66 -13.04
CA THR A 80 13.45 -1.26 -13.48
C THR A 80 12.19 -0.73 -14.15
N ARG A 81 11.48 -1.57 -14.91
CA ARG A 81 10.17 -1.23 -15.49
C ARG A 81 9.11 -1.09 -14.41
N VAL A 82 9.07 -2.00 -13.45
CA VAL A 82 8.18 -1.91 -12.27
C VAL A 82 8.46 -0.63 -11.49
N ASN A 83 9.71 -0.24 -11.30
CA ASN A 83 10.06 1.00 -10.63
C ASN A 83 9.64 2.25 -11.42
N LEU A 84 9.67 2.21 -12.76
CA LEU A 84 9.13 3.27 -13.59
C LEU A 84 7.61 3.40 -13.45
N VAL A 85 6.89 2.29 -13.29
CA VAL A 85 5.45 2.31 -12.97
C VAL A 85 5.21 2.98 -11.62
N HIS A 86 6.01 2.67 -10.60
CA HIS A 86 5.92 3.35 -9.31
C HIS A 86 6.14 4.87 -9.44
N GLU A 87 7.14 5.30 -10.21
CA GLU A 87 7.35 6.73 -10.51
C GLU A 87 6.11 7.36 -11.16
N TYR A 88 5.52 6.71 -12.16
CA TYR A 88 4.31 7.21 -12.80
C TYR A 88 3.12 7.28 -11.87
N ILE A 89 2.95 6.30 -10.97
CA ILE A 89 1.91 6.35 -9.93
C ILE A 89 2.14 7.56 -9.00
N ASP A 90 3.35 7.74 -8.49
CA ASP A 90 3.70 8.82 -7.57
C ASP A 90 3.50 10.21 -8.22
N LYS A 91 3.74 10.31 -9.53
CA LYS A 91 3.52 11.54 -10.33
C LYS A 91 2.11 11.68 -10.90
N GLY A 92 1.20 10.72 -10.65
CA GLY A 92 -0.17 10.73 -11.16
C GLY A 92 -0.29 10.53 -12.68
N GLN A 93 0.75 10.01 -13.34
CA GLN A 93 0.85 9.81 -14.80
C GLN A 93 0.34 8.42 -15.22
N LEU A 94 -0.90 8.10 -14.82
CA LEU A 94 -1.47 6.76 -15.01
C LEU A 94 -1.59 6.35 -16.48
N GLU A 95 -1.73 7.33 -17.38
CA GLU A 95 -1.84 7.13 -18.83
C GLU A 95 -0.59 6.48 -19.45
N LYS A 96 0.59 6.60 -18.81
CA LYS A 96 1.85 6.06 -19.32
C LYS A 96 2.13 4.63 -18.87
N ILE A 97 1.35 4.11 -17.93
CA ILE A 97 1.66 2.84 -17.26
C ILE A 97 1.49 1.64 -18.21
N GLU A 98 0.48 1.67 -19.09
CA GLU A 98 0.26 0.59 -20.07
C GLU A 98 1.40 0.46 -21.09
N ASP A 99 2.01 1.58 -21.50
CA ASP A 99 3.18 1.56 -22.38
C ASP A 99 4.39 0.86 -21.74
N VAL A 100 4.43 0.80 -20.41
CA VAL A 100 5.50 0.16 -19.63
C VAL A 100 5.16 -1.29 -19.29
N LEU A 101 3.93 -1.56 -18.85
CA LEU A 101 3.48 -2.90 -18.43
C LEU A 101 3.01 -3.79 -19.58
N GLY A 102 2.74 -3.22 -20.75
CA GLY A 102 2.06 -3.89 -21.85
C GLY A 102 0.54 -3.75 -21.77
N HIS A 103 -0.11 -3.58 -22.93
CA HIS A 103 -1.52 -3.20 -23.01
C HIS A 103 -2.50 -4.26 -22.50
N HIS A 104 -2.16 -5.56 -22.55
CA HIS A 104 -3.01 -6.60 -21.95
C HIS A 104 -2.70 -6.87 -20.48
N LEU A 105 -1.77 -6.10 -19.89
CA LEU A 105 -1.31 -6.26 -18.52
C LEU A 105 -0.78 -7.69 -18.25
N GLU A 106 -0.12 -8.27 -19.25
CA GLU A 106 0.60 -9.55 -19.14
C GLU A 106 2.12 -9.33 -19.23
N ILE A 107 2.91 -10.05 -18.41
CA ILE A 107 4.37 -9.89 -18.37
C ILE A 107 5.03 -10.22 -19.73
N SER A 108 4.39 -11.06 -20.54
CA SER A 108 4.80 -11.37 -21.91
C SER A 108 4.63 -10.19 -22.85
N ASP A 109 3.69 -9.29 -22.61
CA ASP A 109 3.54 -8.08 -23.43
C ASP A 109 4.67 -7.09 -23.14
N MET A 110 5.05 -7.00 -21.86
CA MET A 110 6.15 -6.16 -21.41
C MET A 110 7.50 -6.61 -22.00
N LEU A 111 7.74 -7.91 -22.09
CA LEU A 111 8.99 -8.51 -22.57
C LEU A 111 8.72 -9.72 -23.51
N PRO A 112 8.26 -9.49 -24.75
CA PRO A 112 7.75 -10.55 -25.64
C PRO A 112 8.81 -11.55 -26.12
N ALA A 113 10.08 -11.14 -26.13
CA ALA A 113 11.19 -12.04 -26.48
C ALA A 113 11.54 -13.03 -25.34
N ARG A 114 11.12 -12.74 -24.10
CA ARG A 114 11.49 -13.52 -22.91
C ARG A 114 10.37 -14.48 -22.53
N LYS A 115 10.69 -15.77 -22.48
CA LYS A 115 9.71 -16.84 -22.23
C LYS A 115 9.69 -17.38 -20.80
N SER A 116 10.67 -17.03 -19.99
CA SER A 116 10.78 -17.46 -18.60
C SER A 116 11.20 -16.30 -17.71
N PHE A 117 10.59 -16.27 -16.54
CA PHE A 117 10.78 -15.22 -15.53
C PHE A 117 11.01 -15.90 -14.19
N HIS A 118 11.83 -15.27 -13.36
CA HIS A 118 11.94 -15.68 -11.97
C HIS A 118 10.67 -15.29 -11.22
N ILE A 119 10.30 -16.06 -10.18
CA ILE A 119 9.06 -15.82 -9.44
C ILE A 119 9.03 -14.41 -8.81
N SER A 120 10.16 -13.90 -8.31
CA SER A 120 10.22 -12.54 -7.75
C SER A 120 9.88 -11.45 -8.77
N GLU A 121 10.21 -11.64 -10.04
CA GLU A 121 9.87 -10.73 -11.13
C GLU A 121 8.37 -10.76 -11.42
N VAL A 122 7.79 -11.97 -11.48
CA VAL A 122 6.35 -12.17 -11.70
C VAL A 122 5.53 -11.55 -10.57
N LEU A 123 5.97 -11.72 -9.32
CA LEU A 123 5.29 -11.12 -8.16
C LEU A 123 5.41 -9.59 -8.18
N ALA A 124 6.60 -9.02 -8.42
CA ALA A 124 6.77 -7.58 -8.50
C ALA A 124 5.94 -6.94 -9.63
N TYR A 125 5.92 -7.59 -10.80
CA TYR A 125 5.06 -7.20 -11.92
C TYR A 125 3.58 -7.25 -11.53
N SER A 126 3.13 -8.34 -10.92
CA SER A 126 1.72 -8.52 -10.54
C SER A 126 1.28 -7.48 -9.51
N GLN A 127 2.13 -7.12 -8.54
CA GLN A 127 1.85 -6.05 -7.58
C GLN A 127 1.68 -4.69 -8.29
N ALA A 128 2.53 -4.38 -9.27
CA ALA A 128 2.41 -3.15 -10.06
C ALA A 128 1.10 -3.10 -10.85
N VAL A 129 0.72 -4.22 -11.49
CA VAL A 129 -0.57 -4.35 -12.18
C VAL A 129 -1.74 -4.16 -11.22
N ILE A 130 -1.75 -4.83 -10.06
CA ILE A 130 -2.82 -4.71 -9.05
C ILE A 130 -2.98 -3.24 -8.62
N ARG A 131 -1.88 -2.55 -8.27
CA ARG A 131 -1.92 -1.13 -7.92
C ARG A 131 -2.49 -0.28 -9.04
N TYR A 132 -2.05 -0.50 -10.27
CA TYR A 132 -2.55 0.23 -11.44
C TYR A 132 -4.06 0.04 -11.65
N VAL A 133 -4.57 -1.19 -11.59
CA VAL A 133 -6.00 -1.46 -11.83
C VAL A 133 -6.88 -0.94 -10.69
N ILE A 134 -6.39 -0.91 -9.46
CA ILE A 134 -7.05 -0.26 -8.32
C ILE A 134 -7.18 1.25 -8.60
N LEU A 135 -6.10 1.91 -9.05
CA LEU A 135 -6.11 3.35 -9.36
C LEU A 135 -7.02 3.69 -10.54
N LYS A 136 -7.15 2.78 -11.52
CA LYS A 136 -8.15 2.86 -12.59
C LYS A 136 -9.59 2.57 -12.14
N LYS A 137 -9.78 2.21 -10.87
CA LYS A 137 -11.07 1.82 -10.27
C LYS A 137 -11.72 0.59 -10.95
N ASN A 138 -10.91 -0.27 -11.58
CA ASN A 138 -11.37 -1.54 -12.11
C ASN A 138 -11.30 -2.60 -11.02
N PHE A 139 -12.22 -2.52 -10.05
CA PHE A 139 -12.18 -3.34 -8.84
C PHE A 139 -12.36 -4.84 -9.11
N SER A 140 -13.21 -5.22 -10.07
CA SER A 140 -13.38 -6.63 -10.43
C SER A 140 -12.09 -7.23 -11.00
N LEU A 141 -11.37 -6.49 -11.84
CA LEU A 141 -10.07 -6.94 -12.33
C LEU A 141 -9.02 -6.98 -11.20
N ALA A 142 -9.05 -6.03 -10.28
CA ALA A 142 -8.15 -6.02 -9.11
C ALA A 142 -8.35 -7.27 -8.24
N GLU A 143 -9.60 -7.65 -7.96
CA GLU A 143 -9.96 -8.85 -7.20
C GLU A 143 -9.43 -10.12 -7.90
N ASN A 144 -9.71 -10.27 -9.20
CA ASN A 144 -9.21 -11.41 -9.98
C ASN A 144 -7.67 -11.48 -9.99
N ARG A 145 -6.97 -10.34 -10.05
CA ARG A 145 -5.51 -10.29 -10.02
C ARG A 145 -4.93 -10.61 -8.64
N ILE A 146 -5.61 -10.22 -7.56
CA ILE A 146 -5.24 -10.61 -6.19
C ILE A 146 -5.41 -12.12 -5.97
N GLU A 147 -6.52 -12.71 -6.43
CA GLU A 147 -6.74 -14.17 -6.36
C GLU A 147 -5.65 -14.94 -7.13
N ALA A 148 -5.32 -14.49 -8.34
CA ALA A 148 -4.20 -15.04 -9.12
C ALA A 148 -2.85 -14.88 -8.39
N PHE A 149 -2.65 -13.79 -7.66
CA PHE A 149 -1.45 -13.57 -6.84
C PHE A 149 -1.34 -14.59 -5.70
N TYR A 150 -2.45 -14.87 -4.99
CA TYR A 150 -2.47 -15.92 -3.96
C TYR A 150 -2.16 -17.29 -4.54
N THR A 151 -2.73 -17.63 -5.70
CA THR A 151 -2.43 -18.88 -6.41
C THR A 151 -0.92 -19.01 -6.73
N LEU A 152 -0.23 -17.89 -7.01
CA LEU A 152 1.23 -17.88 -7.19
C LEU A 152 1.96 -18.11 -5.87
N LEU A 153 1.57 -17.44 -4.79
CA LEU A 153 2.19 -17.61 -3.47
C LEU A 153 2.06 -19.05 -2.94
N GLU A 154 0.93 -19.70 -3.17
CA GLU A 154 0.71 -21.10 -2.79
C GLU A 154 1.66 -22.05 -3.55
N LYS A 155 1.91 -21.78 -4.83
CA LYS A 155 2.84 -22.56 -5.66
C LYS A 155 4.31 -22.32 -5.30
N PHE A 156 4.63 -21.16 -4.73
CA PHE A 156 5.99 -20.73 -4.41
C PHE A 156 6.07 -20.22 -2.96
N PRO A 157 5.93 -21.11 -1.96
CA PRO A 157 5.81 -20.72 -0.54
C PRO A 157 7.02 -19.94 -0.01
N ASP A 158 8.22 -20.17 -0.56
CA ASP A 158 9.42 -19.39 -0.21
C ASP A 158 9.31 -17.89 -0.57
N SER A 159 8.30 -17.52 -1.36
CA SER A 159 8.01 -16.14 -1.78
C SER A 159 6.92 -15.46 -0.94
N GLN A 160 6.42 -16.11 0.12
CA GLN A 160 5.39 -15.57 1.02
C GLN A 160 5.80 -14.32 1.81
N LYS A 161 7.08 -13.92 1.78
CA LYS A 161 7.53 -12.64 2.36
C LYS A 161 6.91 -11.40 1.67
N ASN A 162 6.19 -11.58 0.57
CA ASN A 162 5.46 -10.50 -0.10
C ASN A 162 4.17 -10.16 0.64
N ASN A 163 4.11 -8.95 1.21
CA ASN A 163 2.94 -8.47 1.94
C ASN A 163 1.79 -8.08 0.99
N ILE A 164 0.94 -9.05 0.66
CA ILE A 164 -0.26 -8.86 -0.18
C ILE A 164 -1.38 -8.10 0.55
N CYS A 165 -1.44 -8.17 1.89
CA CYS A 165 -2.47 -7.53 2.71
C CYS A 165 -2.54 -6.01 2.45
N VAL A 166 -1.39 -5.37 2.18
CA VAL A 166 -1.36 -3.94 1.83
C VAL A 166 -2.17 -3.65 0.56
N LEU A 167 -2.10 -4.50 -0.47
CA LEU A 167 -2.83 -4.31 -1.72
C LEU A 167 -4.33 -4.57 -1.55
N GLU A 168 -4.70 -5.54 -0.71
CA GLU A 168 -6.10 -5.77 -0.36
C GLU A 168 -6.69 -4.56 0.36
N ASP A 169 -5.99 -4.03 1.35
CA ASP A 169 -6.37 -2.80 2.03
C ASP A 169 -6.44 -1.62 1.04
N ASP A 170 -5.47 -1.47 0.13
CA ASP A 170 -5.49 -0.41 -0.89
C ASP A 170 -6.75 -0.52 -1.79
N LEU A 171 -7.14 -1.75 -2.16
CA LEU A 171 -8.39 -2.02 -2.89
C LEU A 171 -9.63 -1.67 -2.06
N LYS A 172 -9.68 -2.11 -0.80
CA LYS A 172 -10.78 -1.82 0.13
C LYS A 172 -10.95 -0.30 0.31
N PHE A 173 -9.86 0.42 0.52
CA PHE A 173 -9.85 1.88 0.63
C PHE A 173 -10.32 2.56 -0.65
N ALA A 174 -9.90 2.08 -1.82
CA ALA A 174 -10.38 2.62 -3.09
C ALA A 174 -11.89 2.39 -3.30
N LYS A 175 -12.42 1.24 -2.86
CA LYS A 175 -13.86 0.94 -2.84
C LYS A 175 -14.61 1.87 -1.89
N ILE A 176 -14.12 2.08 -0.67
CA ILE A 176 -14.71 3.01 0.31
C ILE A 176 -14.81 4.42 -0.27
N ARG A 177 -13.72 4.93 -0.86
CA ARG A 177 -13.71 6.24 -1.53
C ARG A 177 -14.68 6.33 -2.71
N ALA A 178 -15.05 5.20 -3.30
CA ALA A 178 -16.06 5.10 -4.36
C ALA A 178 -17.48 4.86 -3.83
N GLY A 179 -17.68 4.78 -2.50
CA GLY A 179 -18.97 4.47 -1.88
C GLY A 179 -19.43 3.03 -2.10
N ILE A 180 -18.49 2.11 -2.33
CA ILE A 180 -18.78 0.68 -2.54
C ILE A 180 -18.56 -0.07 -1.22
N PRO A 181 -19.52 -0.87 -0.74
CA PRO A 181 -19.37 -1.70 0.45
C PRO A 181 -18.15 -2.63 0.42
N VAL A 182 -17.60 -2.90 1.59
CA VAL A 182 -16.41 -3.74 1.78
C VAL A 182 -16.67 -4.77 2.87
N ALA A 183 -16.43 -6.06 2.59
CA ALA A 183 -16.52 -7.15 3.57
C ALA A 183 -17.82 -7.10 4.40
N ASP A 184 -18.95 -6.94 3.70
CA ASP A 184 -20.31 -6.78 4.23
C ASP A 184 -20.56 -5.56 5.12
N ILE A 185 -19.54 -4.76 5.41
CA ILE A 185 -19.67 -3.50 6.13
C ILE A 185 -20.21 -2.43 5.15
N PRO A 186 -21.39 -1.86 5.43
CA PRO A 186 -21.94 -0.76 4.64
C PRO A 186 -21.08 0.50 4.82
N ILE A 187 -20.92 1.25 3.74
CA ILE A 187 -20.26 2.56 3.80
C ILE A 187 -21.31 3.60 4.20
N PRO A 188 -21.13 4.33 5.31
CA PRO A 188 -22.11 5.32 5.73
C PRO A 188 -22.20 6.45 4.72
N LYS A 189 -23.42 6.95 4.52
CA LYS A 189 -23.65 8.15 3.71
C LYS A 189 -23.40 9.39 4.56
N LEU A 190 -22.27 10.03 4.33
CA LEU A 190 -21.85 11.22 5.08
C LEU A 190 -22.21 12.51 4.33
N THR A 191 -22.49 13.57 5.10
CA THR A 191 -22.66 14.93 4.59
C THR A 191 -21.34 15.47 4.03
N ASN A 192 -20.23 15.09 4.68
CA ASN A 192 -18.86 15.45 4.33
C ASN A 192 -18.09 14.19 3.87
N PRO A 193 -18.01 13.92 2.55
CA PRO A 193 -17.33 12.74 2.02
C PRO A 193 -15.84 12.64 2.40
N LEU A 194 -15.21 13.75 2.79
CA LEU A 194 -13.82 13.76 3.26
C LEU A 194 -13.61 12.87 4.50
N LEU A 195 -14.64 12.70 5.34
CA LEU A 195 -14.58 11.85 6.52
C LEU A 195 -14.53 10.35 6.18
N LEU A 196 -14.78 9.95 4.93
CA LEU A 196 -14.51 8.57 4.49
C LEU A 196 -13.02 8.22 4.54
N GLU A 197 -12.13 9.23 4.54
CA GLU A 197 -10.70 8.98 4.72
C GLU A 197 -10.37 8.42 6.10
N LEU A 198 -11.23 8.56 7.11
CA LEU A 198 -10.99 7.93 8.42
C LEU A 198 -10.94 6.40 8.29
N TYR A 199 -11.74 5.81 7.40
CA TYR A 199 -11.68 4.37 7.08
C TYR A 199 -10.42 3.96 6.30
N CYS A 200 -9.76 4.92 5.65
CA CYS A 200 -8.72 4.66 4.66
C CYS A 200 -7.30 4.94 5.17
N ASN A 201 -7.16 5.18 6.48
CA ASN A 201 -5.89 5.48 7.13
C ASN A 201 -5.75 4.60 8.37
N SER A 202 -4.54 4.10 8.60
CA SER A 202 -4.23 3.46 9.88
C SER A 202 -4.20 4.51 11.00
N MET A 203 -3.75 4.15 12.21
CA MET A 203 -3.50 5.06 13.35
C MET A 203 -2.77 6.38 13.02
N ARG A 204 -2.16 6.54 11.85
CA ARG A 204 -1.60 7.81 11.36
C ARG A 204 -2.42 8.37 10.21
N ILE A 205 -3.06 9.51 10.46
CA ILE A 205 -3.66 10.34 9.40
C ILE A 205 -2.70 11.46 9.03
N ASN A 206 -2.63 11.78 7.72
CA ASN A 206 -1.88 12.93 7.24
C ASN A 206 -2.35 14.24 7.91
N GLN A 207 -1.45 15.02 8.47
CA GLN A 207 -1.80 16.28 9.16
C GLN A 207 -2.60 17.24 8.29
N GLY A 208 -2.23 17.39 7.01
CA GLY A 208 -2.96 18.25 6.08
C GLY A 208 -4.37 17.75 5.75
N LEU A 209 -4.66 16.46 5.94
CA LEU A 209 -6.03 15.93 5.87
C LEU A 209 -6.83 16.31 7.12
N ILE A 210 -6.25 16.18 8.32
CA ILE A 210 -6.89 16.60 9.58
C ILE A 210 -7.21 18.09 9.54
N GLU A 211 -6.27 18.93 9.11
CA GLU A 211 -6.48 20.37 8.97
C GLU A 211 -7.66 20.68 8.03
N LYS A 212 -7.78 19.96 6.91
CA LYS A 212 -8.93 20.11 6.00
C LYS A 212 -10.25 19.68 6.64
N ILE A 213 -10.25 18.61 7.43
CA ILE A 213 -11.44 18.15 8.15
C ILE A 213 -11.88 19.19 9.16
N LEU A 214 -10.96 19.73 9.96
CA LEU A 214 -11.27 20.72 11.01
C LEU A 214 -11.73 22.09 10.46
N LEU A 215 -11.52 22.37 9.17
CA LEU A 215 -12.07 23.56 8.51
C LEU A 215 -13.55 23.42 8.12
N LEU A 216 -14.14 22.22 8.18
CA LEU A 216 -15.55 22.00 7.87
C LEU A 216 -16.46 22.52 9.02
N PRO A 217 -17.76 22.73 8.77
CA PRO A 217 -18.66 23.20 9.82
C PRO A 217 -18.79 22.18 10.96
N HIS A 218 -18.43 22.55 12.19
CA HIS A 218 -18.34 21.65 13.35
C HIS A 218 -19.60 20.80 13.54
N LYS A 219 -20.79 21.41 13.43
CA LYS A 219 -22.07 20.69 13.58
C LYS A 219 -22.22 19.56 12.56
N SER A 220 -21.82 19.79 11.30
CA SER A 220 -21.90 18.76 10.25
C SER A 220 -20.84 17.68 10.42
N ILE A 221 -19.65 18.05 10.93
CA ILE A 221 -18.60 17.07 11.24
C ILE A 221 -19.07 16.15 12.36
N LEU A 222 -19.55 16.70 13.48
CA LEU A 222 -19.99 15.91 14.63
C LEU A 222 -21.13 14.95 14.26
N GLN A 223 -22.08 15.39 13.43
CA GLN A 223 -23.13 14.53 12.89
C GLN A 223 -22.57 13.35 12.08
N ASP A 224 -21.62 13.60 11.20
CA ASP A 224 -21.01 12.54 10.38
C ASP A 224 -20.10 11.63 11.22
N LEU A 225 -19.39 12.16 12.22
CA LEU A 225 -18.57 11.35 13.15
C LEU A 225 -19.44 10.45 14.02
N GLU A 226 -20.61 10.93 14.47
CA GLU A 226 -21.60 10.10 15.14
C GLU A 226 -22.10 8.97 14.23
N ILE A 227 -22.40 9.26 12.95
CA ILE A 227 -22.80 8.24 11.97
C ILE A 227 -21.70 7.19 11.80
N ILE A 228 -20.42 7.60 11.72
CA ILE A 228 -19.29 6.68 11.63
C ILE A 228 -19.25 5.74 12.83
N LEU A 229 -19.32 6.30 14.06
CA LEU A 229 -19.31 5.52 15.29
C LEU A 229 -20.50 4.55 15.39
N ARG A 230 -21.72 5.01 15.04
CA ARG A 230 -22.91 4.14 14.98
C ARG A 230 -22.73 3.01 13.97
N ASN A 231 -22.13 3.27 12.82
CA ASN A 231 -21.83 2.24 11.83
C ASN A 231 -20.87 1.17 12.39
N CYS A 232 -19.94 1.54 13.28
CA CYS A 232 -19.09 0.57 13.98
C CYS A 232 -19.91 -0.33 14.91
N LEU A 233 -20.79 0.27 15.71
CA LEU A 233 -21.66 -0.46 16.63
C LEU A 233 -22.62 -1.40 15.89
N ASP A 234 -23.30 -0.88 14.86
CA ASP A 234 -24.33 -1.61 14.11
C ASP A 234 -23.76 -2.81 13.33
N ASN A 235 -22.48 -2.76 12.97
CA ASN A 235 -21.78 -3.80 12.20
C ASN A 235 -20.63 -4.43 13.01
N PHE A 236 -20.73 -4.44 14.34
CA PHE A 236 -19.66 -4.90 15.22
C PHE A 236 -19.20 -6.32 14.88
N TYR A 237 -20.14 -7.23 14.62
CA TYR A 237 -19.82 -8.62 14.32
C TYR A 237 -18.97 -8.74 13.04
N GLU A 238 -19.33 -8.01 11.98
CA GLU A 238 -18.59 -7.98 10.72
C GLU A 238 -17.14 -7.49 10.94
N TYR A 239 -16.94 -6.48 11.78
CA TYR A 239 -15.60 -6.01 12.16
C TYR A 239 -14.78 -7.08 12.89
N THR A 240 -15.39 -7.89 13.76
CA THR A 240 -14.69 -9.00 14.44
C THR A 240 -14.24 -10.12 13.50
N GLN A 241 -14.83 -10.21 12.29
CA GLN A 241 -14.46 -11.23 11.30
C GLN A 241 -13.35 -10.78 10.35
N LEU A 242 -12.90 -9.52 10.45
CA LEU A 242 -11.83 -9.02 9.61
C LEU A 242 -10.47 -9.64 9.98
N GLN A 243 -9.57 -9.68 9.00
CA GLN A 243 -8.21 -10.17 9.19
C GLN A 243 -7.48 -9.35 10.27
N PRO A 244 -6.73 -9.98 11.20
CA PRO A 244 -6.10 -9.27 12.31
C PRO A 244 -5.20 -8.10 11.90
N ASP A 245 -4.53 -8.20 10.76
CA ASP A 245 -3.58 -7.18 10.26
C ASP A 245 -4.24 -6.13 9.34
N THR A 246 -5.57 -6.12 9.20
CA THR A 246 -6.24 -5.14 8.32
C THR A 246 -6.19 -3.73 8.90
N ARG A 247 -5.99 -2.74 8.03
CA ARG A 247 -6.04 -1.32 8.39
C ARG A 247 -7.46 -0.74 8.46
N LEU A 248 -8.50 -1.56 8.28
CA LEU A 248 -9.90 -1.11 8.28
C LEU A 248 -10.48 -0.81 9.68
N ASN A 249 -9.80 -1.19 10.75
CA ASN A 249 -10.35 -1.15 12.12
C ASN A 249 -10.02 0.12 12.92
N ASP A 250 -9.21 1.03 12.37
CA ASP A 250 -8.68 2.18 13.13
C ASP A 250 -9.61 3.42 13.15
N HIS A 251 -10.62 3.46 12.28
CA HIS A 251 -11.50 4.61 12.10
C HIS A 251 -12.33 5.05 13.33
N PRO A 252 -12.71 4.19 14.29
CA PRO A 252 -13.40 4.64 15.50
C PRO A 252 -12.50 5.55 16.36
N PHE A 253 -11.19 5.26 16.45
CA PHE A 253 -10.25 6.12 17.19
C PHE A 253 -10.13 7.48 16.54
N HIS A 254 -10.03 7.51 15.21
CA HIS A 254 -9.96 8.77 14.48
C HIS A 254 -11.19 9.63 14.74
N ALA A 255 -12.37 9.02 14.74
CA ALA A 255 -13.61 9.72 15.06
C ALA A 255 -13.62 10.26 16.50
N LEU A 256 -13.25 9.43 17.48
CA LEU A 256 -13.18 9.85 18.89
C LEU A 256 -12.18 10.98 19.12
N PHE A 257 -10.99 10.92 18.52
CA PHE A 257 -9.98 11.98 18.63
C PHE A 257 -10.46 13.27 17.99
N LEU A 258 -11.14 13.22 16.84
CA LEU A 258 -11.71 14.41 16.21
C LEU A 258 -12.86 15.02 17.03
N ILE A 259 -13.73 14.20 17.62
CA ILE A 259 -14.80 14.67 18.51
C ILE A 259 -14.21 15.38 19.73
N ALA A 260 -13.17 14.79 20.34
CA ALA A 260 -12.45 15.36 21.47
C ALA A 260 -11.74 16.68 21.11
N GLU A 261 -11.11 16.76 19.93
CA GLU A 261 -10.44 17.97 19.43
C GLU A 261 -11.43 19.10 19.16
N ILE A 262 -12.62 18.79 18.60
CA ILE A 262 -13.69 19.79 18.38
C ILE A 262 -14.21 20.34 19.72
N GLY A 263 -14.34 19.47 20.73
CA GLY A 263 -14.44 19.84 22.15
C GLY A 263 -15.57 20.80 22.55
N ASN A 264 -16.64 20.93 21.76
CA ASN A 264 -17.75 21.82 22.06
C ASN A 264 -18.89 21.09 22.81
N GLU A 265 -19.94 21.82 23.20
CA GLU A 265 -21.07 21.26 23.97
C GLU A 265 -21.79 20.10 23.24
N ASP A 266 -21.77 20.10 21.90
CA ASP A 266 -22.38 19.05 21.07
C ASP A 266 -21.54 17.75 21.04
N SER A 267 -20.26 17.78 21.41
CA SER A 267 -19.39 16.59 21.45
C SER A 267 -19.72 15.65 22.62
N LEU A 268 -20.14 16.20 23.77
CA LEU A 268 -20.29 15.43 25.01
C LEU A 268 -21.35 14.31 24.91
N PRO A 269 -22.55 14.54 24.35
CA PRO A 269 -23.55 13.48 24.22
C PRO A 269 -23.04 12.28 23.40
N ILE A 270 -22.27 12.53 22.33
CA ILE A 270 -21.72 11.47 21.47
C ILE A 270 -20.70 10.63 22.25
N LEU A 271 -19.80 11.27 23.01
CA LEU A 271 -18.81 10.56 23.83
C LEU A 271 -19.48 9.73 24.94
N LEU A 272 -20.50 10.27 25.60
CA LEU A 272 -21.25 9.55 26.63
C LEU A 272 -22.01 8.36 26.05
N GLU A 273 -22.53 8.47 24.84
CA GLU A 273 -23.15 7.35 24.14
C GLU A 273 -22.14 6.24 23.87
N VAL A 274 -20.95 6.56 23.33
CA VAL A 274 -19.90 5.56 23.09
C VAL A 274 -19.54 4.85 24.38
N LEU A 275 -19.33 5.59 25.47
CA LEU A 275 -19.03 5.00 26.79
C LEU A 275 -20.17 4.14 27.36
N SER A 276 -21.36 4.20 26.79
CA SER A 276 -22.51 3.35 27.15
C SER A 276 -22.66 2.10 26.28
N TRP A 277 -21.79 1.90 25.28
CA TRP A 277 -21.80 0.71 24.43
C TRP A 277 -21.52 -0.58 25.22
N PRO A 278 -21.93 -1.75 24.68
CA PRO A 278 -21.65 -3.04 25.32
C PRO A 278 -20.16 -3.22 25.63
N GLU A 279 -19.86 -3.87 26.76
CA GLU A 279 -18.48 -4.09 27.21
C GLU A 279 -17.63 -4.82 26.17
N GLU A 280 -18.19 -5.79 25.45
CA GLU A 280 -17.50 -6.50 24.37
C GLU A 280 -17.11 -5.60 23.20
N VAL A 281 -17.94 -4.61 22.88
CA VAL A 281 -17.69 -3.61 21.83
C VAL A 281 -16.58 -2.67 22.27
N LEU A 282 -16.68 -2.16 23.50
CA LEU A 282 -15.66 -1.30 24.08
C LEU A 282 -14.33 -2.06 24.21
N HIS A 283 -14.35 -3.33 24.59
CA HIS A 283 -13.14 -4.12 24.73
C HIS A 283 -12.47 -4.36 23.38
N PHE A 284 -13.23 -4.64 22.32
CA PHE A 284 -12.67 -4.87 20.99
C PHE A 284 -11.87 -3.66 20.47
N TRP A 285 -12.36 -2.43 20.69
CA TRP A 285 -11.69 -1.22 20.23
C TRP A 285 -10.82 -0.53 21.30
N LEU A 286 -11.11 -0.60 22.59
CA LEU A 286 -10.44 0.25 23.60
C LEU A 286 -9.54 -0.51 24.59
N ASN A 287 -9.49 -1.84 24.55
CA ASN A 287 -8.79 -2.62 25.57
C ASN A 287 -7.26 -2.65 25.43
N ASP A 288 -6.71 -2.25 24.28
CA ASP A 288 -5.27 -2.39 23.97
C ASP A 288 -4.49 -1.06 23.99
N PHE A 289 -4.94 -0.05 24.76
CA PHE A 289 -4.22 1.20 25.02
C PHE A 289 -3.75 1.35 26.47
#